data_AF-A0A953W823-F1
#
_entry.id   AF-A0A953W823-F1
#
_cell.length_a   1.000
_cell.length_b   1.000
_cell.length_c   1.000
_cell.angle_alpha   90.00
_cell.angle_beta   90.00
_cell.angle_gamma   90.00
#
_symmetry.space_group_name_H-M   'P 1'
#
loop_
_entity.id
_entity.type
_entity.pdbx_description
1 polymer ?
#
loop_
_entity_poly.entity_id
_entity_poly.type
_entity_poly.pdbx_seq_one_letter_code
_entity_poly.pdbx_strand_id
1 'polypeptide(L)'
;MTTIADTRLLYTDSEWNFDRLKHAYDAIEEIALGDLGLDVYPNQIEIISSEQMLDAYSSHGMPLMYKHWSFGKHFAHDQMMYQKGYSGLAYEIVINSDPCISYLMEENTMTMQALVMAHACFGHNHFFKNNYLFRQWTDAEGILPYLDFAKKYVAKCEDEYGAEEVEQILDSAHALMDQGVFRYARPPRLSDADRVARAVARAEHEQQTFNDIWRTLPNTEEPDEDAQERHMEVRNIQLPEENLLYFIEKASPKLRPWQRELVRIVRNISQYFYPQKQTKVMNEGCATFVHHYIMNELYNRGQISEGAIMEFLHSHSSVVFQPDFDDRRYS
;
A
#
# COMPACT_ATOMS: atom_id res chain seq x y z
N MET A 1 9.64 -10.18 50.40
CA MET A 1 10.69 -10.33 49.38
C MET A 1 10.33 -9.40 48.25
N THR A 2 10.95 -8.23 48.22
CA THR A 2 10.73 -7.21 47.21
C THR A 2 11.59 -7.61 46.01
N THR A 3 10.95 -8.07 44.93
CA THR A 3 11.62 -8.37 43.67
C THR A 3 12.30 -7.09 43.19
N ILE A 4 13.63 -7.15 43.06
CA ILE A 4 14.41 -6.14 42.37
C ILE A 4 13.90 -6.16 40.93
N ALA A 5 13.24 -5.09 40.50
CA ALA A 5 12.85 -4.94 39.11
C ALA A 5 14.13 -5.03 38.27
N ASP A 6 14.18 -6.05 37.41
CA ASP A 6 15.29 -6.31 36.51
C ASP A 6 15.41 -5.11 35.57
N THR A 7 16.38 -4.25 35.84
CA THR A 7 16.47 -2.88 35.30
C THR A 7 16.84 -2.84 33.82
N ARG A 8 16.94 -4.02 33.21
CA ARG A 8 17.37 -4.27 31.83
C ARG A 8 16.19 -4.65 30.91
N LEU A 9 15.08 -5.11 31.47
CA LEU A 9 13.91 -5.53 30.69
C LEU A 9 13.17 -4.30 30.13
N LEU A 10 12.83 -4.36 28.85
CA LEU A 10 12.06 -3.32 28.16
C LEU A 10 10.60 -3.30 28.63
N TYR A 11 10.06 -4.48 28.95
CA TYR A 11 8.71 -4.68 29.46
C TYR A 11 8.65 -6.00 30.25
N THR A 12 7.73 -6.06 31.22
CA THR A 12 7.58 -7.20 32.14
C THR A 12 6.20 -7.84 32.09
N ASP A 13 5.22 -7.16 31.49
CA ASP A 13 3.83 -7.59 31.38
C ASP A 13 3.35 -7.44 29.93
N SER A 14 2.13 -7.90 29.65
CA SER A 14 1.53 -7.89 28.31
C SER A 14 1.00 -6.52 27.89
N GLU A 15 0.89 -5.56 28.80
CA GLU A 15 0.31 -4.25 28.52
C GLU A 15 1.33 -3.34 27.83
N TRP A 16 0.89 -2.60 26.84
CA TRP A 16 1.72 -1.62 26.15
C TRP A 16 1.28 -0.19 26.50
N ASN A 17 2.23 0.74 26.36
CA ASN A 17 1.96 2.17 26.34
C ASN A 17 2.98 2.82 25.42
N PHE A 18 2.78 4.09 25.06
CA PHE A 18 3.64 4.78 24.10
C PHE A 18 5.12 4.83 24.53
N ASP A 19 5.42 4.95 25.83
CA ASP A 19 6.80 4.96 26.31
C ASP A 19 7.47 3.58 26.15
N ARG A 20 6.76 2.50 26.50
CA ARG A 20 7.24 1.12 26.32
C ARG A 20 7.41 0.76 24.85
N LEU A 21 6.46 1.17 24.00
CA LEU A 21 6.56 1.02 22.55
C LEU A 21 7.80 1.73 22.02
N LYS A 22 8.04 2.97 22.45
CA LYS A 22 9.22 3.72 22.04
C LYS A 22 10.52 3.02 22.50
N HIS A 23 10.61 2.59 23.75
CA HIS A 23 11.81 1.87 24.23
C HIS A 23 12.05 0.56 23.48
N ALA A 24 10.98 -0.19 23.18
CA ALA A 24 11.08 -1.40 22.38
C ALA A 24 11.49 -1.08 20.95
N TYR A 25 10.91 -0.06 20.32
CA TYR A 25 11.31 0.42 19.00
C TYR A 25 12.80 0.79 18.96
N ASP A 26 13.27 1.60 19.91
CA ASP A 26 14.67 2.06 19.96
C ASP A 26 15.64 0.85 20.07
N ALA A 27 15.29 -0.16 20.89
CA ALA A 27 16.11 -1.38 21.03
C ALA A 27 16.07 -2.28 19.78
N ILE A 28 14.89 -2.40 19.14
CA ILE A 28 14.72 -3.12 17.87
C ILE A 28 15.52 -2.42 16.77
N GLU A 29 15.46 -1.09 16.70
CA GLU A 29 16.19 -0.27 15.73
C GLU A 29 17.70 -0.43 15.88
N GLU A 30 18.20 -0.44 17.13
CA GLU A 30 19.62 -0.67 17.41
C GLU A 30 20.10 -2.01 16.81
N ILE A 31 19.33 -3.09 17.00
CA ILE A 31 19.68 -4.41 16.48
C ILE A 31 19.50 -4.45 14.95
N ALA A 32 18.41 -3.90 14.44
CA ALA A 32 18.10 -3.86 13.01
C ALA A 32 19.15 -3.11 12.20
N LEU A 33 19.57 -1.93 12.65
CA LEU A 33 20.54 -1.09 11.94
C LEU A 33 21.98 -1.44 12.32
N GLY A 34 22.24 -1.76 13.59
CA GLY A 34 23.58 -2.04 14.11
C GLY A 34 24.08 -3.44 13.75
N ASP A 35 23.29 -4.47 14.04
CA ASP A 35 23.71 -5.86 13.85
C ASP A 35 23.44 -6.34 12.42
N LEU A 36 22.22 -6.10 11.93
CA LEU A 36 21.79 -6.56 10.60
C LEU A 36 22.15 -5.59 9.47
N GLY A 37 22.46 -4.33 9.77
CA GLY A 37 22.82 -3.33 8.76
C GLY A 37 21.68 -3.02 7.79
N LEU A 38 20.42 -3.11 8.23
CA LEU A 38 19.26 -2.90 7.35
C LEU A 38 19.21 -1.45 6.85
N ASP A 39 18.92 -1.28 5.56
CA ASP A 39 18.57 0.02 4.98
C ASP A 39 17.06 0.15 4.86
N VAL A 40 16.45 1.12 5.55
CA VAL A 40 15.00 1.31 5.68
C VAL A 40 14.59 2.75 5.40
N TYR A 41 13.34 2.98 4.98
CA TYR A 41 12.75 4.32 5.02
C TYR A 41 12.45 4.73 6.47
N PRO A 42 12.37 6.02 6.79
CA PRO A 42 11.92 6.47 8.10
C PRO A 42 10.57 5.83 8.45
N ASN A 43 10.44 5.27 9.66
CA ASN A 43 9.21 4.64 10.09
C ASN A 43 8.22 5.65 10.67
N GLN A 44 6.96 5.54 10.27
CA GLN A 44 5.81 6.18 10.90
C GLN A 44 4.89 5.08 11.46
N ILE A 45 4.86 4.95 12.77
CA ILE A 45 4.04 3.94 13.46
C ILE A 45 2.70 4.56 13.85
N GLU A 46 1.62 3.91 13.43
CA GLU A 46 0.26 4.30 13.79
C GLU A 46 -0.45 3.14 14.50
N ILE A 47 -0.99 3.40 15.69
CA ILE A 47 -1.80 2.42 16.42
C ILE A 47 -3.25 2.57 15.97
N ILE A 48 -3.86 1.47 15.52
CA ILE A 48 -5.22 1.45 14.99
C ILE A 48 -6.08 0.38 15.66
N SER A 49 -7.39 0.63 15.69
CA SER A 49 -8.37 -0.36 16.15
C SER A 49 -8.60 -1.46 15.11
N SER A 50 -9.16 -2.58 15.54
CA SER A 50 -9.60 -3.65 14.64
C SER A 50 -10.58 -3.20 13.54
N GLU A 51 -11.44 -2.21 13.79
CA GLU A 51 -12.33 -1.64 12.76
C GLU A 51 -11.55 -0.85 11.70
N GLN A 52 -10.60 -0.02 12.13
CA GLN A 52 -9.73 0.73 11.23
C GLN A 52 -8.85 -0.20 10.40
N MET A 53 -8.43 -1.33 10.97
CA MET A 53 -7.67 -2.34 10.24
C MET A 53 -8.52 -3.02 9.14
N LEU A 54 -9.78 -3.35 9.43
CA LEU A 54 -10.71 -3.88 8.42
C LEU A 54 -10.95 -2.87 7.29
N ASP A 55 -11.08 -1.58 7.62
CA ASP A 55 -11.21 -0.52 6.62
C ASP A 55 -9.96 -0.40 5.74
N ALA A 56 -8.77 -0.46 6.37
CA ALA A 56 -7.50 -0.51 5.66
C ALA A 56 -7.41 -1.74 4.73
N TYR A 57 -7.81 -2.94 5.15
CA TYR A 57 -7.82 -4.12 4.27
C TYR A 57 -8.69 -3.95 3.03
N SER A 58 -9.89 -3.41 3.24
CA SER A 58 -10.85 -3.22 2.16
C SER A 58 -10.31 -2.29 1.05
N SER A 59 -9.40 -1.40 1.41
CA SER A 59 -8.74 -0.41 0.55
C SER A 59 -7.30 -0.78 0.18
N HIS A 60 -6.90 -2.06 0.33
CA HIS A 60 -5.53 -2.54 0.08
C HIS A 60 -4.44 -1.81 0.89
N GLY A 61 -4.80 -1.37 2.10
CA GLY A 61 -3.94 -0.70 3.06
C GLY A 61 -3.80 0.80 2.85
N MET A 62 -4.56 1.43 1.96
CA MET A 62 -4.35 2.84 1.56
C MET A 62 -5.27 3.82 2.29
N PRO A 63 -4.76 4.79 3.09
CA PRO A 63 -5.56 5.68 3.93
C PRO A 63 -6.40 6.72 3.15
N LEU A 64 -6.14 6.89 1.85
CA LEU A 64 -6.75 7.92 1.01
C LEU A 64 -7.34 7.36 -0.29
N MET A 65 -7.78 6.11 -0.29
CA MET A 65 -8.40 5.53 -1.47
C MET A 65 -9.70 6.24 -1.85
N TYR A 66 -10.01 6.33 -3.14
CA TYR A 66 -11.32 6.82 -3.61
C TYR A 66 -12.41 5.81 -3.26
N LYS A 67 -13.67 6.28 -3.27
CA LYS A 67 -14.81 5.42 -2.95
C LYS A 67 -15.12 4.49 -4.11
N HIS A 68 -15.35 3.23 -3.80
CA HIS A 68 -15.84 2.24 -4.76
C HIS A 68 -16.63 1.16 -4.00
N TRP A 69 -17.78 0.74 -4.53
CA TRP A 69 -18.65 -0.23 -3.84
C TRP A 69 -17.94 -1.57 -3.59
N SER A 70 -16.98 -1.94 -4.45
CA SER A 70 -16.22 -3.18 -4.27
C SER A 70 -15.46 -3.19 -2.94
N PHE A 71 -14.92 -2.06 -2.49
CA PHE A 71 -14.22 -1.98 -1.21
C PHE A 71 -15.19 -2.25 -0.05
N GLY A 72 -16.38 -1.65 -0.07
CA GLY A 72 -17.42 -1.93 0.92
C GLY A 72 -17.88 -3.40 0.93
N LYS A 73 -17.92 -4.05 -0.24
CA LYS A 73 -18.20 -5.49 -0.34
C LYS A 73 -17.10 -6.34 0.32
N HIS A 74 -15.82 -6.01 0.09
CA HIS A 74 -14.71 -6.71 0.75
C HIS A 74 -14.74 -6.48 2.27
N PHE A 75 -14.96 -5.24 2.72
CA PHE A 75 -15.12 -4.92 4.13
C PHE A 75 -16.21 -5.76 4.80
N ALA A 76 -17.41 -5.83 4.22
CA ALA A 76 -18.50 -6.62 4.78
C ALA A 76 -18.20 -8.12 4.83
N HIS A 77 -17.48 -8.63 3.83
CA HIS A 77 -17.02 -10.01 3.81
C HIS A 77 -16.02 -10.29 4.93
N ASP A 78 -14.98 -9.47 5.03
CA ASP A 78 -13.87 -9.68 5.97
C ASP A 78 -14.32 -9.44 7.42
N GLN A 79 -15.15 -8.43 7.65
CA GLN A 79 -15.81 -8.21 8.94
C GLN A 79 -16.64 -9.42 9.36
N MET A 80 -17.43 -10.00 8.44
CA MET A 80 -18.22 -11.20 8.76
C MET A 80 -17.32 -12.39 9.10
N MET A 81 -16.22 -12.59 8.37
CA MET A 81 -15.28 -13.69 8.64
C MET A 81 -14.59 -13.52 9.99
N TYR A 82 -14.20 -12.28 10.33
CA TYR A 82 -13.61 -11.95 11.61
C TYR A 82 -14.59 -12.14 12.76
N GLN A 83 -15.81 -11.58 12.68
CA GLN A 83 -16.82 -11.72 13.73
C GLN A 83 -17.23 -13.17 13.99
N LYS A 84 -17.22 -14.01 12.96
CA LYS A 84 -17.51 -15.45 13.09
C LYS A 84 -16.30 -16.28 13.54
N GLY A 85 -15.13 -15.65 13.71
CA GLY A 85 -13.89 -16.33 14.08
C GLY A 85 -13.33 -17.25 13.00
N TYR A 86 -13.78 -17.11 11.74
CA TYR A 86 -13.28 -17.90 10.61
C TYR A 86 -11.93 -17.40 10.10
N SER A 87 -11.59 -16.15 10.36
CA SER A 87 -10.32 -15.53 10.00
C SER A 87 -9.87 -14.61 11.14
N GLY A 88 -8.59 -14.66 11.49
CA GLY A 88 -7.98 -13.63 12.34
C GLY A 88 -7.65 -12.38 11.51
N LEU A 89 -7.51 -11.23 12.18
CA LEU A 89 -6.90 -10.05 11.57
C LEU A 89 -5.38 -10.29 11.50
N ALA A 90 -4.67 -9.74 10.50
CA ALA A 90 -3.22 -9.70 10.64
C ALA A 90 -2.87 -8.74 11.77
N TYR A 91 -1.66 -8.91 12.29
CA TYR A 91 -1.19 -8.13 13.42
C TYR A 91 -0.74 -6.72 12.98
N GLU A 92 -0.65 -6.51 11.66
CA GLU A 92 0.08 -5.44 10.99
C GLU A 92 -0.43 -5.16 9.57
N ILE A 93 -0.32 -3.91 9.15
CA ILE A 93 -0.35 -3.51 7.74
C ILE A 93 0.78 -2.51 7.50
N VAL A 94 1.53 -2.68 6.42
CA VAL A 94 2.63 -1.78 6.06
C VAL A 94 2.41 -1.17 4.68
N ILE A 95 2.56 0.15 4.59
CA ILE A 95 2.51 0.90 3.33
C ILE A 95 3.93 1.28 2.92
N ASN A 96 4.29 0.92 1.70
CA ASN A 96 5.56 1.33 1.08
C ASN A 96 5.55 2.82 0.67
N SER A 97 5.62 3.70 1.64
CA SER A 97 5.79 5.15 1.44
C SER A 97 7.09 5.65 2.06
N ASP A 98 7.47 6.90 1.80
CA ASP A 98 8.53 7.60 2.53
C ASP A 98 7.90 8.84 3.22
N PRO A 99 7.66 8.80 4.54
CA PRO A 99 8.00 7.74 5.50
C PRO A 99 7.15 6.48 5.32
N CYS A 100 7.68 5.31 5.72
CA CYS A 100 7.00 4.02 5.67
C CYS A 100 5.98 3.93 6.80
N ILE A 101 4.70 3.80 6.46
CA ILE A 101 3.62 3.76 7.45
C ILE A 101 3.41 2.31 7.88
N SER A 102 3.53 2.05 9.18
CA SER A 102 3.27 0.74 9.79
C SER A 102 2.11 0.86 10.77
N TYR A 103 1.02 0.17 10.46
CA TYR A 103 -0.15 0.06 11.32
C TYR A 103 -0.01 -1.11 12.28
N LEU A 104 -0.16 -0.82 13.58
CA LEU A 104 -0.12 -1.81 14.66
C LEU A 104 -1.50 -1.88 15.33
N MET A 105 -1.99 -3.08 15.62
CA MET A 105 -3.26 -3.24 16.33
C MET A 105 -3.15 -2.83 17.80
N GLU A 106 -4.15 -2.12 18.32
CA GLU A 106 -4.21 -1.77 19.74
C GLU A 106 -4.41 -2.98 20.65
N GLU A 107 -5.04 -4.04 20.14
CA GLU A 107 -5.34 -5.27 20.88
C GLU A 107 -4.12 -6.21 21.02
N ASN A 108 -3.00 -5.90 20.36
CA ASN A 108 -1.76 -6.67 20.48
C ASN A 108 -1.17 -6.55 21.89
N THR A 109 -0.65 -7.65 22.42
CA THR A 109 0.21 -7.62 23.61
C THR A 109 1.52 -6.88 23.33
N MET A 110 2.23 -6.42 24.35
CA MET A 110 3.52 -5.77 24.19
C MET A 110 4.55 -6.64 23.43
N THR A 111 4.55 -7.95 23.66
CA THR A 111 5.39 -8.89 22.89
C THR A 111 4.99 -8.92 21.42
N MET A 112 3.69 -8.96 21.12
CA MET A 112 3.20 -8.91 19.74
C MET A 112 3.50 -7.57 19.07
N GLN A 113 3.42 -6.45 19.80
CA GLN A 113 3.86 -5.16 19.27
C GLN A 113 5.36 -5.18 18.92
N ALA A 114 6.21 -5.73 19.79
CA ALA A 114 7.64 -5.87 19.51
C ALA A 114 7.92 -6.74 18.27
N LEU A 115 7.20 -7.87 18.16
CA LEU A 115 7.26 -8.75 16.99
C LEU A 115 6.86 -8.02 15.70
N VAL A 116 5.73 -7.31 15.72
CA VAL A 116 5.22 -6.55 14.58
C VAL A 116 6.16 -5.41 14.20
N MET A 117 6.72 -4.68 15.17
CA MET A 117 7.72 -3.64 14.90
C MET A 117 8.94 -4.23 14.19
N ALA A 118 9.49 -5.34 14.70
CA ALA A 118 10.62 -6.00 14.05
C ALA A 118 10.27 -6.51 12.63
N HIS A 119 9.07 -7.04 12.45
CA HIS A 119 8.60 -7.61 11.18
C HIS A 119 8.26 -6.54 10.13
N ALA A 120 7.34 -5.63 10.45
CA ALA A 120 6.82 -4.63 9.52
C ALA A 120 7.72 -3.41 9.39
N CYS A 121 8.12 -2.79 10.51
CA CYS A 121 8.89 -1.54 10.49
C CYS A 121 10.32 -1.72 9.98
N PHE A 122 10.90 -2.92 10.13
CA PHE A 122 12.27 -3.19 9.68
C PHE A 122 12.33 -4.25 8.57
N GLY A 123 11.66 -5.39 8.73
CA GLY A 123 11.67 -6.47 7.74
C GLY A 123 11.07 -6.07 6.40
N HIS A 124 9.78 -5.75 6.36
CA HIS A 124 9.12 -5.32 5.13
C HIS A 124 9.65 -4.01 4.59
N ASN A 125 9.88 -3.03 5.46
CA ASN A 125 10.43 -1.73 5.07
C ASN A 125 11.78 -1.88 4.35
N HIS A 126 12.70 -2.68 4.91
CA HIS A 126 13.97 -3.00 4.25
C HIS A 126 13.76 -3.66 2.89
N PHE A 127 12.86 -4.63 2.84
CA PHE A 127 12.55 -5.35 1.60
C PHE A 127 12.02 -4.40 0.51
N PHE A 128 11.05 -3.55 0.85
CA PHE A 128 10.47 -2.59 -0.08
C PHE A 128 11.49 -1.58 -0.60
N LYS A 129 12.34 -1.03 0.28
CA LYS A 129 13.37 -0.05 -0.12
C LYS A 129 14.41 -0.63 -1.07
N ASN A 130 14.81 -1.88 -0.85
CA ASN A 130 15.98 -2.47 -1.52
C ASN A 130 15.64 -3.40 -2.69
N ASN A 131 14.43 -3.98 -2.70
CA ASN A 131 14.05 -4.91 -3.75
C ASN A 131 13.96 -4.22 -5.13
N TYR A 132 14.56 -4.86 -6.13
CA TYR A 132 14.69 -4.28 -7.47
C TYR A 132 13.33 -4.01 -8.14
N LEU A 133 12.28 -4.80 -7.87
CA LEU A 133 10.95 -4.59 -8.45
C LEU A 133 10.27 -3.38 -7.83
N PHE A 134 10.39 -3.19 -6.52
CA PHE A 134 9.85 -2.01 -5.84
C PHE A 134 10.55 -0.75 -6.32
N ARG A 135 11.89 -0.74 -6.39
CA ARG A 135 12.65 0.40 -6.93
C ARG A 135 12.28 0.73 -8.39
N GLN A 136 11.84 -0.27 -9.16
CA GLN A 136 11.44 -0.09 -10.55
C GLN A 136 10.01 0.42 -10.71
N TRP A 137 9.06 -0.13 -9.95
CA TRP A 137 7.62 0.04 -10.20
C TRP A 137 6.88 0.86 -9.15
N THR A 138 7.50 1.09 -7.99
CA THR A 138 6.91 1.92 -6.93
C THR A 138 7.62 3.26 -6.83
N ASP A 139 6.86 4.27 -6.43
CA ASP A 139 7.34 5.58 -6.03
C ASP A 139 6.85 5.82 -4.59
N ALA A 140 7.72 5.56 -3.62
CA ALA A 140 7.38 5.64 -2.20
C ALA A 140 7.12 7.09 -1.75
N GLU A 141 7.80 8.08 -2.35
CA GLU A 141 7.63 9.50 -2.04
C GLU A 141 6.33 10.05 -2.65
N GLY A 142 6.02 9.63 -3.89
CA GLY A 142 4.90 10.17 -4.67
C GLY A 142 3.52 9.55 -4.40
N ILE A 143 3.46 8.37 -3.77
CA ILE A 143 2.19 7.62 -3.68
C ILE A 143 1.13 8.29 -2.82
N LEU A 144 1.48 8.85 -1.66
CA LEU A 144 0.48 9.47 -0.76
C LEU A 144 -0.15 10.73 -1.38
N PRO A 145 0.62 11.68 -1.94
CA PRO A 145 0.05 12.80 -2.70
C PRO A 145 -0.80 12.35 -3.90
N TYR A 146 -0.38 11.28 -4.58
CA TYR A 146 -1.11 10.75 -5.73
C TYR A 146 -2.49 10.20 -5.35
N LEU A 147 -2.61 9.50 -4.21
CA LEU A 147 -3.89 9.00 -3.72
C LEU A 147 -4.83 10.12 -3.30
N ASP A 148 -4.29 11.16 -2.64
CA ASP A 148 -5.07 12.36 -2.32
C ASP A 148 -5.62 13.05 -3.58
N PHE A 149 -4.78 13.18 -4.61
CA PHE A 149 -5.20 13.66 -5.93
C PHE A 149 -6.30 12.77 -6.53
N ALA A 150 -6.09 11.46 -6.57
CA ALA A 150 -7.05 10.51 -7.15
C ALA A 150 -8.41 10.58 -6.45
N LYS A 151 -8.43 10.62 -5.11
CA LYS A 151 -9.64 10.77 -4.31
C LYS A 151 -10.38 12.07 -4.63
N LYS A 152 -9.67 13.20 -4.69
CA LYS A 152 -10.26 14.51 -5.03
C LYS A 152 -10.76 14.55 -6.47
N TYR A 153 -10.03 13.93 -7.40
CA TYR A 153 -10.38 13.89 -8.81
C TYR A 153 -11.65 13.07 -9.05
N VAL A 154 -11.75 11.87 -8.44
CA VAL A 154 -12.96 11.03 -8.51
C VAL A 154 -14.16 11.77 -7.94
N ALA A 155 -14.03 12.37 -6.74
CA ALA A 155 -15.11 13.14 -6.14
C ALA A 155 -15.57 14.31 -7.02
N LYS A 156 -14.62 15.04 -7.63
CA LYS A 156 -14.94 16.12 -8.60
C LYS A 156 -15.70 15.58 -9.82
N CYS A 157 -15.31 14.42 -10.34
CA CYS A 157 -16.01 13.81 -11.47
C CYS A 157 -17.43 13.36 -11.09
N GLU A 158 -17.63 12.84 -9.87
CA GLU A 158 -18.95 12.46 -9.37
C GLU A 158 -19.88 13.69 -9.29
N ASP A 159 -19.37 14.83 -8.83
CA ASP A 159 -20.12 16.10 -8.76
C ASP A 159 -20.45 16.67 -10.15
N GLU A 160 -19.53 16.59 -11.12
CA GLU A 160 -19.70 17.18 -12.46
C GLU A 160 -20.49 16.30 -13.43
N TYR A 161 -20.27 14.98 -13.41
CA TYR A 161 -20.79 14.04 -14.41
C TYR A 161 -21.81 13.04 -13.85
N GLY A 162 -21.99 12.99 -12.54
CA GLY A 162 -22.88 12.06 -11.85
C GLY A 162 -22.19 10.76 -11.43
N ALA A 163 -22.61 10.23 -10.27
CA ALA A 163 -22.01 9.05 -9.66
C ALA A 163 -22.10 7.79 -10.54
N GLU A 164 -23.24 7.54 -11.19
CA GLU A 164 -23.48 6.33 -12.00
C GLU A 164 -22.54 6.24 -13.21
N GLU A 165 -22.27 7.37 -13.88
CA GLU A 165 -21.36 7.44 -15.03
C GLU A 165 -19.89 7.21 -14.61
N VAL A 166 -19.49 7.76 -13.46
CA VAL A 166 -18.14 7.57 -12.91
C VAL A 166 -17.94 6.12 -12.47
N GLU A 167 -18.93 5.57 -11.76
CA GLU A 167 -18.92 4.19 -11.27
C GLU A 167 -18.80 3.20 -12.43
N GLN A 168 -19.54 3.38 -13.53
CA GLN A 168 -19.46 2.49 -14.69
C GLN A 168 -18.05 2.41 -15.30
N ILE A 169 -17.35 3.55 -15.36
CA ILE A 169 -15.97 3.61 -15.86
C ILE A 169 -15.00 2.96 -14.86
N LEU A 170 -15.16 3.26 -13.57
CA LEU A 170 -14.33 2.67 -12.51
C LEU A 170 -14.51 1.15 -12.45
N ASP A 171 -15.74 0.64 -12.52
CA ASP A 171 -16.04 -0.79 -12.57
C ASP A 171 -15.33 -1.49 -13.72
N SER A 172 -15.43 -0.89 -14.91
CA SER A 172 -14.77 -1.41 -16.11
C SER A 172 -13.25 -1.43 -15.97
N ALA A 173 -12.68 -0.37 -15.39
CA ALA A 173 -11.25 -0.27 -15.16
C ALA A 173 -10.77 -1.24 -14.06
N HIS A 174 -11.52 -1.38 -12.96
CA HIS A 174 -11.24 -2.33 -11.88
C HIS A 174 -11.29 -3.77 -12.36
N ALA A 175 -12.22 -4.12 -13.24
CA ALA A 175 -12.29 -5.46 -13.84
C ALA A 175 -11.05 -5.81 -14.66
N LEU A 176 -10.37 -4.80 -15.23
CA LEU A 176 -9.15 -4.96 -16.03
C LEU A 176 -7.87 -4.62 -15.26
N MET A 177 -7.97 -4.30 -13.97
CA MET A 177 -6.85 -3.80 -13.15
C MET A 177 -5.63 -4.71 -13.22
N ASP A 178 -5.80 -6.03 -13.07
CA ASP A 178 -4.72 -7.02 -13.10
C ASP A 178 -4.04 -7.18 -14.49
N GLN A 179 -4.69 -6.73 -15.56
CA GLN A 179 -4.11 -6.66 -16.92
C GLN A 179 -3.65 -5.24 -17.28
N GLY A 180 -3.77 -4.30 -16.34
CA GLY A 180 -3.35 -2.90 -16.47
C GLY A 180 -1.91 -2.65 -16.04
N VAL A 181 -1.04 -3.65 -16.09
CA VAL A 181 0.34 -3.57 -15.58
C VAL A 181 1.34 -3.88 -16.68
N PHE A 182 2.44 -3.14 -16.70
CA PHE A 182 3.63 -3.46 -17.46
C PHE A 182 4.43 -4.54 -16.72
N ARG A 183 4.79 -5.60 -17.43
CA ARG A 183 5.57 -6.73 -16.89
C ARG A 183 6.98 -6.76 -17.47
N TYR A 184 7.13 -6.38 -18.74
CA TYR A 184 8.39 -6.49 -19.48
C TYR A 184 8.83 -5.16 -20.11
N ALA A 185 7.90 -4.36 -20.63
CA ALA A 185 8.20 -3.11 -21.33
C ALA A 185 8.15 -1.89 -20.39
N ARG A 186 9.14 -0.99 -20.51
CA ARG A 186 9.25 0.20 -19.66
C ARG A 186 8.75 1.45 -20.41
N PRO A 187 7.70 2.12 -19.94
CA PRO A 187 7.53 3.54 -20.25
C PRO A 187 8.64 4.35 -19.54
N PRO A 188 9.18 5.40 -20.17
CA PRO A 188 10.17 6.26 -19.52
C PRO A 188 9.56 6.97 -18.29
N ARG A 189 10.33 6.98 -17.18
CA ARG A 189 10.02 7.71 -15.94
C ARG A 189 9.93 9.20 -16.26
N LEU A 190 8.71 9.74 -16.21
CA LEU A 190 8.44 11.14 -15.91
C LEU A 190 7.96 11.12 -14.46
N SER A 191 8.50 11.99 -13.60
CA SER A 191 8.07 12.07 -12.20
C SER A 191 6.55 12.28 -12.14
N ASP A 192 5.87 11.53 -11.28
CA ASP A 192 4.42 11.68 -11.10
C ASP A 192 4.08 13.10 -10.63
N ALA A 193 4.98 13.78 -9.92
CA ALA A 193 4.85 15.20 -9.58
C ALA A 193 4.90 16.12 -10.83
N ASP A 194 5.81 15.88 -11.77
CA ASP A 194 5.87 16.63 -13.04
C ASP A 194 4.63 16.35 -13.91
N ARG A 195 4.08 15.14 -13.83
CA ARG A 195 2.88 14.73 -14.56
C ARG A 195 1.61 15.33 -13.96
N VAL A 196 1.50 15.34 -12.63
CA VAL A 196 0.43 16.01 -11.90
C VAL A 196 0.52 17.50 -12.14
N ALA A 197 1.70 18.13 -12.07
CA ALA A 197 1.89 19.53 -12.41
C ALA A 197 1.49 19.84 -13.85
N ARG A 198 1.83 18.97 -14.82
CA ARG A 198 1.37 19.10 -16.22
C ARG A 198 -0.12 18.84 -16.38
N ALA A 199 -0.74 18.01 -15.55
CA ALA A 199 -2.17 17.72 -15.60
C ALA A 199 -2.98 18.86 -14.96
N VAL A 200 -2.51 19.41 -13.85
CA VAL A 200 -3.03 20.61 -13.20
C VAL A 200 -2.86 21.81 -14.12
N ALA A 201 -1.67 22.01 -14.72
CA ALA A 201 -1.46 23.06 -15.72
C ALA A 201 -2.38 22.89 -16.94
N ARG A 202 -2.65 21.65 -17.39
CA ARG A 202 -3.64 21.39 -18.45
C ARG A 202 -5.06 21.74 -18.03
N ALA A 203 -5.49 21.30 -16.85
CA ALA A 203 -6.81 21.61 -16.30
C ALA A 203 -7.00 23.12 -16.04
N GLU A 204 -5.96 23.81 -15.56
CA GLU A 204 -5.95 25.26 -15.37
C GLU A 204 -5.96 26.01 -16.69
N HIS A 205 -5.26 25.52 -17.72
CA HIS A 205 -5.28 26.11 -19.07
C HIS A 205 -6.66 25.95 -19.72
N GLU A 206 -7.30 24.79 -19.58
CA GLU A 206 -8.70 24.57 -19.99
C GLU A 206 -9.65 25.53 -19.24
N GLN A 207 -9.44 25.74 -17.93
CA GLN A 207 -10.23 26.68 -17.13
C GLN A 207 -10.00 28.15 -17.50
N GLN A 208 -8.77 28.54 -17.86
CA GLN A 208 -8.44 29.90 -18.30
C GLN A 208 -9.02 30.20 -19.70
N THR A 209 -9.03 29.21 -20.58
CA THR A 209 -9.62 29.30 -21.93
C THR A 209 -11.14 29.41 -21.87
N PHE A 210 -11.76 29.04 -20.74
CA PHE A 210 -13.20 29.11 -20.47
C PHE A 210 -13.70 30.52 -20.11
N ASN A 211 -12.82 31.52 -19.89
CA ASN A 211 -13.25 32.85 -19.48
C ASN A 211 -13.65 33.75 -20.67
N ASP A 212 -14.98 33.89 -20.81
CA ASP A 212 -15.73 35.09 -21.22
C ASP A 212 -16.06 35.38 -22.70
N ILE A 213 -15.59 34.62 -23.69
CA ILE A 213 -15.97 34.83 -25.11
C ILE A 213 -16.79 33.68 -25.72
N TRP A 214 -16.75 32.47 -25.15
CA TRP A 214 -17.28 31.25 -25.79
C TRP A 214 -18.69 30.81 -25.35
N ARG A 215 -19.47 31.67 -24.70
CA ARG A 215 -20.83 31.36 -24.22
C ARG A 215 -21.87 31.15 -25.34
N THR A 216 -21.50 31.19 -26.63
CA THR A 216 -22.45 31.26 -27.75
C THR A 216 -22.29 30.23 -28.87
N LEU A 217 -21.39 29.24 -28.77
CA LEU A 217 -21.24 28.22 -29.83
C LEU A 217 -21.50 26.79 -29.34
N PRO A 218 -22.32 26.00 -30.07
CA PRO A 218 -22.49 24.58 -29.80
C PRO A 218 -21.29 23.79 -30.36
N ASN A 219 -20.93 22.72 -29.64
CA ASN A 219 -19.79 21.81 -29.82
C ASN A 219 -18.48 22.27 -29.17
N THR A 220 -18.24 21.75 -27.95
CA THR A 220 -16.90 21.63 -27.37
C THR A 220 -16.16 20.51 -28.09
N GLU A 221 -15.41 20.87 -29.13
CA GLU A 221 -14.39 20.00 -29.72
C GLU A 221 -13.10 20.12 -28.87
N GLU A 222 -12.41 18.99 -28.63
CA GLU A 222 -11.10 18.99 -27.99
C GLU A 222 -10.11 19.86 -28.79
N PRO A 223 -9.14 20.55 -28.15
CA PRO A 223 -8.12 21.31 -28.87
C PRO A 223 -7.36 20.43 -29.87
N ASP A 224 -7.14 20.96 -31.09
CA ASP A 224 -6.51 20.25 -32.21
C ASP A 224 -5.07 19.77 -31.87
N GLU A 225 -4.36 20.51 -31.01
CA GLU A 225 -3.02 20.17 -30.55
C GLU A 225 -3.01 18.89 -29.68
N ASP A 226 -3.99 18.76 -28.79
CA ASP A 226 -4.11 17.55 -27.94
C ASP A 226 -4.52 16.33 -28.79
N ALA A 227 -5.34 16.53 -29.82
CA ALA A 227 -5.70 15.46 -30.76
C ALA A 227 -4.48 14.97 -31.56
N GLN A 228 -3.60 15.88 -31.97
CA GLN A 228 -2.37 15.55 -32.68
C GLN A 228 -1.34 14.84 -31.78
N GLU A 229 -1.14 15.32 -30.54
CA GLU A 229 -0.28 14.62 -29.57
C GLU A 229 -0.81 13.21 -29.30
N ARG A 230 -2.12 13.03 -29.10
CA ARG A 230 -2.74 11.71 -28.92
C ARG A 230 -2.50 10.82 -30.14
N HIS A 231 -2.72 11.31 -31.35
CA HIS A 231 -2.47 10.52 -32.57
C HIS A 231 -1.01 10.11 -32.69
N MET A 232 -0.07 10.95 -32.25
CA MET A 232 1.35 10.57 -32.18
C MET A 232 1.63 9.54 -31.09
N GLU A 233 1.06 9.69 -29.89
CA GLU A 233 1.20 8.69 -28.81
C GLU A 233 0.64 7.33 -29.23
N VAL A 234 -0.55 7.29 -29.84
CA VAL A 234 -1.17 6.04 -30.33
C VAL A 234 -0.34 5.39 -31.42
N ARG A 235 0.24 6.16 -32.34
CA ARG A 235 1.18 5.64 -33.34
C ARG A 235 2.48 5.13 -32.73
N ASN A 236 2.86 5.66 -31.57
CA ASN A 236 4.06 5.24 -30.84
C ASN A 236 3.81 4.03 -29.93
N ILE A 237 2.55 3.58 -29.77
CA ILE A 237 2.26 2.32 -29.06
C ILE A 237 2.80 1.16 -29.91
N GLN A 238 3.82 0.47 -29.37
CA GLN A 238 4.37 -0.72 -30.01
C GLN A 238 3.43 -1.90 -29.75
N LEU A 239 2.68 -2.31 -30.77
CA LEU A 239 1.85 -3.50 -30.68
C LEU A 239 2.70 -4.77 -30.86
N PRO A 240 2.46 -5.84 -30.06
CA PRO A 240 1.41 -5.96 -29.04
C PRO A 240 1.74 -5.21 -27.74
N GLU A 241 0.77 -4.44 -27.23
CA GLU A 241 0.84 -3.78 -25.91
C GLU A 241 0.27 -4.72 -24.84
N GLU A 242 1.03 -4.94 -23.77
CA GLU A 242 0.61 -5.83 -22.67
C GLU A 242 -0.31 -5.14 -21.67
N ASN A 243 -0.15 -3.82 -21.49
CA ASN A 243 -0.94 -3.07 -20.54
C ASN A 243 -2.25 -2.61 -21.18
N LEU A 244 -3.34 -3.34 -20.92
CA LEU A 244 -4.64 -3.06 -21.53
C LEU A 244 -5.20 -1.71 -21.10
N LEU A 245 -5.02 -1.31 -19.84
CA LEU A 245 -5.47 -0.01 -19.37
C LEU A 245 -4.69 1.14 -20.02
N TYR A 246 -3.39 0.96 -20.25
CA TYR A 246 -2.56 1.95 -20.97
C TYR A 246 -3.02 2.08 -22.42
N PHE A 247 -3.25 0.95 -23.08
CA PHE A 247 -3.78 0.94 -24.44
C PHE A 247 -5.15 1.64 -24.51
N ILE A 248 -6.07 1.37 -23.57
CA ILE A 248 -7.39 2.01 -23.53
C ILE A 248 -7.28 3.50 -23.25
N GLU A 249 -6.47 3.90 -22.27
CA GLU A 249 -6.21 5.30 -21.91
C GLU A 249 -5.75 6.12 -23.13
N LYS A 250 -4.82 5.56 -23.92
CA LYS A 250 -4.15 6.26 -25.02
C LYS A 250 -4.89 6.11 -26.35
N ALA A 251 -5.25 4.88 -26.72
CA ALA A 251 -5.78 4.54 -28.05
C ALA A 251 -7.30 4.64 -28.18
N SER A 252 -8.06 4.76 -27.10
CA SER A 252 -9.52 4.85 -27.22
C SER A 252 -9.93 6.14 -27.95
N PRO A 253 -10.72 6.05 -29.04
CA PRO A 253 -11.25 7.24 -29.71
C PRO A 253 -12.53 7.77 -29.04
N LYS A 254 -13.10 7.04 -28.08
CA LYS A 254 -14.40 7.37 -27.45
C LYS A 254 -14.28 7.98 -26.06
N LEU A 255 -13.19 7.72 -25.34
CA LEU A 255 -13.04 8.20 -23.98
C LEU A 255 -12.78 9.70 -23.95
N ARG A 256 -13.63 10.41 -23.21
CA ARG A 256 -13.44 11.83 -22.88
C ARG A 256 -12.21 12.02 -21.97
N PRO A 257 -11.61 13.22 -21.92
CA PRO A 257 -10.42 13.49 -21.10
C PRO A 257 -10.56 13.00 -19.65
N TRP A 258 -11.69 13.27 -19.01
CA TRP A 258 -11.91 12.87 -17.62
C TRP A 258 -12.03 11.35 -17.42
N GLN A 259 -12.61 10.64 -18.39
CA GLN A 259 -12.73 9.17 -18.32
C GLN A 259 -11.36 8.50 -18.48
N ARG A 260 -10.48 9.07 -19.32
CA ARG A 260 -9.10 8.60 -19.47
C ARG A 260 -8.32 8.76 -18.17
N GLU A 261 -8.56 9.86 -17.45
CA GLU A 261 -7.91 10.10 -16.17
C GLU A 261 -8.33 9.06 -15.11
N LEU A 262 -9.61 8.67 -15.06
CA LEU A 262 -10.05 7.58 -14.18
C LEU A 262 -9.36 6.24 -14.52
N VAL A 263 -9.27 5.91 -15.82
CA VAL A 263 -8.54 4.71 -16.28
C VAL A 263 -7.06 4.78 -15.87
N ARG A 264 -6.44 5.96 -15.99
CA ARG A 264 -5.05 6.21 -15.58
C ARG A 264 -4.86 6.03 -14.07
N ILE A 265 -5.80 6.53 -13.26
CA ILE A 265 -5.80 6.37 -11.80
C ILE A 265 -5.72 4.88 -11.44
N VAL A 266 -6.66 4.09 -11.98
CA VAL A 266 -6.71 2.64 -11.74
C VAL A 266 -5.44 1.94 -12.23
N ARG A 267 -4.93 2.32 -13.41
CA ARG A 267 -3.69 1.77 -13.97
C ARG A 267 -2.47 2.01 -13.07
N ASN A 268 -2.27 3.24 -12.62
CA ASN A 268 -1.12 3.59 -11.80
C ASN A 268 -1.17 2.89 -10.43
N ILE A 269 -2.36 2.79 -9.82
CA ILE A 269 -2.55 2.04 -8.57
C ILE A 269 -2.25 0.56 -8.77
N SER A 270 -2.76 -0.04 -9.85
CA SER A 270 -2.45 -1.43 -10.19
C SER A 270 -0.95 -1.69 -10.34
N GLN A 271 -0.27 -0.80 -11.08
CA GLN A 271 1.17 -0.90 -11.31
C GLN A 271 1.97 -0.80 -10.00
N TYR A 272 1.56 0.09 -9.09
CA TYR A 272 2.19 0.25 -7.79
C TYR A 272 2.11 -1.03 -6.94
N PHE A 273 0.98 -1.73 -6.95
CA PHE A 273 0.80 -2.97 -6.18
C PHE A 273 1.34 -4.24 -6.86
N TYR A 274 1.71 -4.14 -8.14
CA TYR A 274 2.19 -5.29 -8.91
C TYR A 274 3.38 -6.03 -8.25
N PRO A 275 4.44 -5.34 -7.77
CA PRO A 275 5.56 -6.01 -7.11
C PRO A 275 5.15 -6.83 -5.89
N GLN A 276 4.23 -6.33 -5.06
CA GLN A 276 3.81 -7.00 -3.83
C GLN A 276 3.24 -8.40 -4.11
N LYS A 277 2.40 -8.53 -5.14
CA LYS A 277 1.85 -9.83 -5.55
C LYS A 277 2.95 -10.78 -6.01
N GLN A 278 3.93 -10.29 -6.76
CA GLN A 278 5.01 -11.10 -7.33
C GLN A 278 6.02 -11.55 -6.27
N THR A 279 6.33 -10.70 -5.30
CA THR A 279 7.37 -10.95 -4.29
C THR A 279 6.84 -11.44 -2.96
N LYS A 280 5.54 -11.71 -2.82
CA LYS A 280 4.89 -11.99 -1.53
C LYS A 280 5.69 -12.95 -0.64
N VAL A 281 5.99 -14.15 -1.14
CA VAL A 281 6.74 -15.18 -0.37
C VAL A 281 8.13 -14.68 0.06
N MET A 282 8.82 -13.95 -0.81
CA MET A 282 10.15 -13.42 -0.50
C MET A 282 10.09 -12.26 0.50
N ASN A 283 9.07 -11.41 0.39
CA ASN A 283 8.82 -10.32 1.33
C ASN A 283 8.54 -10.86 2.73
N GLU A 284 7.59 -11.79 2.85
CA GLU A 284 7.28 -12.46 4.12
C GLU A 284 8.51 -13.18 4.66
N GLY A 285 9.23 -13.95 3.84
CA GLY A 285 10.44 -14.65 4.26
C GLY A 285 11.55 -13.71 4.78
N CYS A 286 11.74 -12.55 4.14
CA CYS A 286 12.69 -11.53 4.60
C CYS A 286 12.27 -10.98 5.96
N ALA A 287 11.00 -10.59 6.12
CA ALA A 287 10.49 -10.06 7.37
C ALA A 287 10.47 -11.11 8.49
N THR A 288 10.19 -12.37 8.17
CA THR A 288 10.30 -13.51 9.09
C THR A 288 11.75 -13.78 9.51
N PHE A 289 12.73 -13.59 8.63
CA PHE A 289 14.13 -13.69 9.05
C PHE A 289 14.50 -12.57 10.03
N VAL A 290 14.17 -11.32 9.68
CA VAL A 290 14.50 -10.13 10.47
C VAL A 290 13.87 -10.19 11.85
N HIS A 291 12.56 -10.48 11.95
CA HIS A 291 11.89 -10.51 13.25
C HIS A 291 12.42 -11.62 14.16
N HIS A 292 12.90 -12.72 13.57
CA HIS A 292 13.36 -13.89 14.31
C HIS A 292 14.73 -13.60 14.88
N TYR A 293 15.61 -13.00 14.07
CA TYR A 293 16.90 -12.52 14.55
C TYR A 293 16.73 -11.51 15.68
N ILE A 294 15.94 -10.45 15.47
CA ILE A 294 15.80 -9.37 16.45
C ILE A 294 15.20 -9.87 17.76
N MET A 295 14.13 -10.66 17.72
CA MET A 295 13.49 -11.14 18.95
C MET A 295 14.40 -12.07 19.76
N ASN A 296 15.16 -12.95 19.09
CA ASN A 296 16.16 -13.77 19.79
C ASN A 296 17.30 -12.92 20.36
N GLU A 297 17.74 -11.88 19.64
CA GLU A 297 18.81 -11.02 20.11
C GLU A 297 18.39 -10.14 21.30
N LEU A 298 17.17 -9.62 21.30
CA LEU A 298 16.57 -8.96 22.48
C LEU A 298 16.60 -9.89 23.71
N TYR A 299 16.31 -11.18 23.52
CA TYR A 299 16.37 -12.16 24.61
C TYR A 299 17.81 -12.46 25.04
N ASN A 300 18.75 -12.66 24.11
CA ASN A 300 20.17 -12.87 24.40
C ASN A 300 20.78 -11.69 25.18
N ARG A 301 20.35 -10.47 24.83
CA ARG A 301 20.73 -9.24 25.53
C ARG A 301 20.00 -9.06 26.86
N GLY A 302 19.12 -9.96 27.27
CA GLY A 302 18.36 -9.87 28.52
C GLY A 302 17.39 -8.67 28.56
N GLN A 303 16.93 -8.21 27.39
CA GLN A 303 16.02 -7.08 27.24
C GLN A 303 14.54 -7.51 27.21
N ILE A 304 14.27 -8.80 26.95
CA ILE A 304 12.94 -9.40 27.08
C ILE A 304 13.01 -10.64 27.96
N SER A 305 11.90 -10.96 28.63
CA SER A 305 11.82 -12.06 29.60
C SER A 305 11.60 -13.43 28.94
N GLU A 306 11.78 -14.50 29.72
CA GLU A 306 11.44 -15.88 29.30
C GLU A 306 9.98 -16.03 28.88
N GLY A 307 9.06 -15.30 29.52
CA GLY A 307 7.65 -15.29 29.14
C GLY A 307 7.42 -14.66 27.76
N ALA A 308 8.06 -13.52 27.50
CA ALA A 308 7.95 -12.81 26.23
C ALA A 308 8.54 -13.63 25.06
N ILE A 309 9.71 -14.25 25.24
CA ILE A 309 10.29 -15.07 24.16
C ILE A 309 9.43 -16.31 23.87
N MET A 310 8.81 -16.93 24.88
CA MET A 310 7.90 -18.07 24.67
C MET A 310 6.63 -17.68 23.92
N GLU A 311 6.05 -16.52 24.23
CA GLU A 311 4.92 -15.96 23.49
C GLU A 311 5.31 -15.69 22.02
N PHE A 312 6.47 -15.06 21.79
CA PHE A 312 7.00 -14.86 20.44
C PHE A 312 7.17 -16.18 19.68
N LEU A 313 7.83 -17.18 20.29
CA LEU A 313 8.07 -18.47 19.65
C LEU A 313 6.77 -19.19 19.31
N HIS A 314 5.73 -19.05 20.14
CA HIS A 314 4.40 -19.58 19.85
C HIS A 314 3.79 -18.91 18.61
N SER A 315 3.77 -17.58 18.55
CA SER A 315 3.25 -16.83 17.40
C SER A 315 4.05 -17.11 16.12
N HIS A 316 5.38 -17.08 16.20
CA HIS A 316 6.27 -17.37 15.08
C HIS A 316 6.05 -18.79 14.53
N SER A 317 6.11 -19.81 15.40
CA SER A 317 5.93 -21.21 14.99
C SER A 317 4.54 -21.49 14.44
N SER A 318 3.50 -20.82 14.94
CA SER A 318 2.13 -20.99 14.41
C SER A 318 1.98 -20.51 12.97
N VAL A 319 2.80 -19.55 12.53
CA VAL A 319 2.79 -19.03 11.16
C VAL A 319 3.74 -19.79 10.25
N VAL A 320 4.95 -20.14 10.72
CA VAL A 320 5.95 -20.83 9.89
C VAL A 320 5.78 -22.34 9.82
N PHE A 321 4.92 -22.92 10.68
CA PHE A 321 4.69 -24.37 10.68
C PHE A 321 4.09 -24.80 9.34
N GLN A 322 4.86 -25.60 8.60
CA GLN A 322 4.41 -26.26 7.38
C GLN A 322 4.29 -27.76 7.66
N PRO A 323 3.07 -28.30 7.80
CA PRO A 323 2.89 -29.73 7.91
C PRO A 323 3.34 -30.43 6.62
N ASP A 324 3.85 -31.66 6.75
CA ASP A 324 4.09 -32.52 5.59
C ASP A 324 2.76 -32.87 4.89
N PHE A 325 2.84 -33.24 3.61
CA PHE A 325 1.66 -33.49 2.77
C PHE A 325 0.73 -34.61 3.29
N ASP A 326 1.24 -35.49 4.16
CA ASP A 326 0.54 -36.61 4.78
C ASP A 326 0.09 -36.34 6.23
N ASP A 327 0.39 -35.17 6.78
CA ASP A 327 -0.12 -34.75 8.09
C ASP A 327 -1.63 -34.50 7.99
N ARG A 328 -2.39 -34.98 8.97
CA ARG A 328 -3.86 -34.82 9.02
C ARG A 328 -4.30 -33.36 9.16
N ARG A 329 -3.37 -32.46 9.49
CA ARG A 329 -3.57 -31.00 9.59
C ARG A 329 -3.21 -30.27 8.29
N TYR A 330 -2.68 -30.96 7.27
CA TYR A 330 -2.47 -30.42 5.94
C TYR A 330 -3.85 -30.23 5.27
N SER A 331 -4.30 -28.98 5.12
CA SER A 331 -5.59 -28.63 4.50
C SER A 331 -5.44 -27.69 3.32
#